data_AF-A0A976LL07-F1
#
_entry.id   AF-A0A976LL07-F1
#
_cell.length_a   1.000
_cell.length_b   1.000
_cell.length_c   1.000
_cell.angle_alpha   90.00
_cell.angle_beta   90.00
_cell.angle_gamma   90.00
#
_symmetry.space_group_name_H-M   'P 1'
#
loop_
_entity.id
_entity.type
_entity.pdbx_description
1 polymer ?
#
loop_
_entity_poly.entity_id
_entity_poly.type
_entity_poly.pdbx_seq_one_letter_code
_entity_poly.pdbx_strand_id
1 'polypeptide(L)' 'MHIIIDGYNLIRQSDSLGRFESFSLQSGRNELIRRTSLYKKSRRHRITIVFD' A
#
# COMPACT_ATOMS: atom_id res chain seq x y z
N MET A 1 3.41 11.54 13.78
CA MET A 1 3.76 11.49 12.33
C MET A 1 2.55 11.03 11.55
N HIS A 2 2.24 11.72 10.45
CA HIS A 2 1.20 11.33 9.50
C HIS A 2 1.89 11.01 8.18
N ILE A 3 1.69 9.79 7.69
CA ILE A 3 2.23 9.31 6.42
C ILE A 3 1.11 9.36 5.38
N ILE A 4 1.38 9.99 4.25
CA ILE A 4 0.48 10.04 3.10
C ILE A 4 1.16 9.26 1.98
N ILE A 5 0.43 8.31 1.40
CA ILE A 5 0.95 7.38 0.39
C ILE A 5 0.13 7.53 -0.89
N ASP A 6 0.81 7.75 -2.01
CA ASP A 6 0.24 7.50 -3.33
C ASP A 6 0.26 5.99 -3.58
N GLY A 7 -0.94 5.39 -3.60
CA GLY A 7 -1.10 3.95 -3.61
C GLY A 7 -0.59 3.31 -4.88
N TYR A 8 -0.91 3.87 -6.04
CA TYR A 8 -0.52 3.27 -7.32
C TYR A 8 0.95 3.52 -7.65
N ASN A 9 1.48 4.68 -7.29
CA ASN A 9 2.91 4.94 -7.43
C ASN A 9 3.73 3.93 -6.62
N LEU A 10 3.34 3.67 -5.36
CA LEU A 10 4.05 2.75 -4.49
C LEU A 10 3.93 1.29 -4.95
N ILE A 11 2.76 0.86 -5.45
CA ILE A 11 2.57 -0.51 -5.97
C ILE A 11 3.52 -0.75 -7.16
N ARG A 12 3.59 0.20 -8.10
CA ARG A 12 4.40 0.09 -9.31
C ARG A 12 5.90 0.11 -9.05
N GLN A 13 6.35 0.87 -8.04
CA GLN A 13 7.78 0.99 -7.71
C GLN A 13 8.28 -0.10 -6.74
N SER A 14 7.40 -0.91 -6.19
CA SER A 14 7.80 -1.98 -5.27
C SER A 14 7.69 -3.33 -5.94
N ASP A 15 8.83 -4.00 -6.19
CA ASP A 15 8.86 -5.36 -6.75
C ASP A 15 7.97 -6.34 -5.96
N SER A 16 7.90 -6.15 -4.65
CA SER A 16 7.11 -6.99 -3.76
C SER A 16 5.59 -6.73 -3.83
N LEU A 17 5.14 -5.59 -4.33
CA LEU A 17 3.73 -5.24 -4.55
C LEU A 17 3.34 -5.38 -6.02
N GLY A 18 4.23 -5.03 -6.94
CA GLY A 18 4.04 -5.13 -8.39
C GLY A 18 3.67 -6.55 -8.84
N ARG A 19 4.21 -7.58 -8.18
CA ARG A 19 3.79 -8.99 -8.43
C ARG A 19 2.29 -9.24 -8.22
N PHE A 20 1.67 -8.54 -7.28
CA PHE A 20 0.22 -8.66 -7.04
C PHE A 20 -0.57 -7.85 -8.08
N GLU A 21 -0.06 -6.69 -8.50
CA GLU A 21 -0.63 -5.89 -9.58
C GLU A 21 -0.61 -6.65 -10.92
N SER A 22 0.46 -7.38 -11.21
CA SER A 22 0.58 -8.21 -12.41
C SER A 22 -0.55 -9.25 -12.53
N PHE A 23 -1.13 -9.68 -11.40
CA PHE A 23 -2.31 -10.54 -11.38
C PHE A 23 -3.59 -9.71 -11.53
N SER A 24 -3.75 -8.67 -10.70
CA SER A 24 -4.80 -7.66 -10.88
C SER A 24 -4.49 -6.39 -10.10
N LEU A 25 -4.96 -5.25 -10.61
CA LEU A 25 -4.88 -3.97 -9.91
C LEU A 25 -5.49 -4.04 -8.49
N GLN A 26 -6.60 -4.75 -8.34
CA GLN A 26 -7.28 -4.95 -7.05
C GLN A 26 -6.42 -5.77 -6.07
N SER A 27 -5.71 -6.80 -6.56
CA SER A 27 -4.79 -7.60 -5.75
C SER A 27 -3.65 -6.73 -5.20
N GLY A 28 -3.09 -5.83 -6.02
CA GLY A 28 -2.10 -4.85 -5.58
C GLY A 28 -2.64 -3.92 -4.48
N ARG A 29 -3.85 -3.37 -4.66
CA ARG A 29 -4.50 -2.51 -3.64
C ARG A 29 -4.73 -3.25 -2.33
N ASN A 30 -5.27 -4.45 -2.38
CA ASN A 30 -5.56 -5.26 -1.20
C ASN A 30 -4.29 -5.58 -0.41
N GLU A 31 -3.21 -5.93 -1.10
CA GLU A 31 -1.93 -6.22 -0.44
C GLU A 31 -1.30 -4.97 0.18
N LEU A 32 -1.35 -3.82 -0.51
CA LEU A 32 -0.88 -2.56 0.05
C LEU A 32 -1.65 -2.18 1.33
N ILE A 33 -2.98 -2.30 1.31
CA ILE A 33 -3.82 -2.04 2.49
C ILE A 33 -3.45 -3.00 3.63
N ARG A 34 -3.28 -4.29 3.34
CA ARG A 34 -2.91 -5.31 4.33
C ARG A 34 -1.60 -4.96 5.03
N ARG A 35 -0.55 -4.66 4.26
CA ARG A 35 0.78 -4.29 4.80
C ARG A 35 0.74 -3.02 5.61
N THR A 36 0.05 -2.00 5.11
CA THR A 36 -0.07 -0.71 5.78
C THR A 36 -0.85 -0.83 7.09
N SER A 37 -1.87 -1.69 7.15
CA SER A 37 -2.61 -2.00 8.37
C SER A 37 -1.72 -2.64 9.44
N LEU A 38 -0.87 -3.60 9.06
CA LEU A 38 0.10 -4.22 9.97
C LEU A 38 1.12 -3.20 10.49
N TYR A 39 1.64 -2.35 9.61
CA TYR A 39 2.58 -1.29 9.99
C TYR A 39 1.92 -0.27 10.94
N LYS A 40 0.68 0.15 10.65
CA LYS A 40 -0.11 1.04 11.52
C LYS A 40 -0.28 0.47 12.92
N LYS A 41 -0.56 -0.85 13.05
CA LYS A 41 -0.68 -1.53 14.35
C LYS A 41 0.62 -1.51 15.15
N SER A 42 1.76 -1.71 14.48
CA SER A 42 3.08 -1.74 15.13
C SER A 42 3.60 -0.36 15.53
N ARG A 43 3.38 0.68 14.70
CA ARG A 43 4.04 2.00 14.86
C ARG A 43 3.11 3.13 15.33
N ARG A 44 1.79 2.91 15.41
CA ARG A 44 0.75 3.90 15.78
C ARG A 44 0.80 5.21 14.96
N HIS A 45 1.37 5.19 13.76
CA HIS A 45 1.34 6.33 12.84
C HIS A 45 -0.03 6.46 12.17
N ARG A 46 -0.50 7.70 11.96
CA ARG A 46 -1.66 7.94 11.11
C ARG A 46 -1.23 7.75 9.66
N ILE A 47 -1.97 6.97 8.90
CA ILE A 47 -1.64 6.67 7.49
C ILE A 47 -2.87 6.88 6.65
N THR A 48 -2.72 7.68 5.59
CA THR A 48 -3.72 7.86 4.54
C THR A 48 -3.14 7.34 3.24
N ILE A 49 -3.86 6.48 2.54
CA ILE A 49 -3.50 5.99 1.22
C ILE A 49 -4.49 6.61 0.24
N VAL A 50 -3.98 7.24 -0.80
CA VAL A 50 -4.78 7.82 -1.88
C VAL A 50 -4.63 6.93 -3.11
N PHE A 51 -5.74 6.62 -3.75
CA PHE A 51 -5.81 5.91 -5.02
C PHE A 51 -6.60 6.79 -5.99
N ASP A 52 -6.08 6.99 -7.20
CA ASP A 52 -6.76 7.69 -8.31
C ASP A 52 -7.69 6.74 -9.09
#